data_AF-A0A359GX70-F1
#
_entry.id   AF-A0A359GX70-F1
#
_cell.length_a   1.000
_cell.length_b   1.000
_cell.length_c   1.000
_cell.angle_alpha   90.00
_cell.angle_beta   90.00
_cell.angle_gamma   90.00
#
_symmetry.space_group_name_H-M   'P 1'
#
loop_
_entity.id
_entity.type
_entity.pdbx_description
1 polymer ?
#
loop_
_entity_poly.entity_id
_entity_poly.type
_entity_poly.pdbx_seq_one_letter_code
_entity_poly.pdbx_strand_id
1 'polypeptide(L)'
;YLQRMIFDPLMMEDTFYVVPQDKRHRVSNVYSPSGPGQTIELARTPEYSAEPFFGSDYYGGVAGLYSTASDYWRFSQMLLNGGELGGVRLLSPKTVNLMIS
;
A
#
# COMPACT_ATOMS: atom_id res chain seq x y z
N TYR A 1 12.12 -5.42 3.39
CA TYR A 1 12.22 -5.98 2.03
C TYR A 1 11.47 -5.13 1.01
N LEU A 2 10.15 -4.92 1.18
CA LEU A 2 9.30 -4.21 0.21
C LEU A 2 9.84 -2.82 -0.20
N GLN A 3 10.29 -2.01 0.75
CA GLN A 3 10.89 -0.69 0.48
C GLN A 3 11.99 -0.79 -0.58
N ARG A 4 13.04 -1.55 -0.29
CA ARG A 4 14.22 -1.70 -1.14
C ARG A 4 13.95 -2.40 -2.47
N MET A 5 13.08 -3.42 -2.47
CA MET A 5 12.94 -4.32 -3.61
C MET A 5 11.76 -4.00 -4.51
N ILE A 6 10.81 -3.17 -4.05
CA ILE A 6 9.56 -2.88 -4.78
C ILE A 6 9.27 -1.39 -4.77
N PHE A 7 9.20 -0.75 -3.60
CA PHE A 7 8.70 0.63 -3.51
C PHE A 7 9.72 1.65 -4.04
N ASP A 8 10.98 1.60 -3.58
CA ASP A 8 12.03 2.50 -4.07
C ASP A 8 12.26 2.32 -5.58
N PRO A 9 12.42 1.09 -6.12
CA PRO A 9 12.65 0.91 -7.55
C PRO A 9 11.48 1.36 -8.44
N LEU A 10 10.24 1.33 -7.93
CA LEU A 10 9.06 1.81 -8.67
C LEU A 10 8.72 3.27 -8.38
N MET A 11 9.48 3.97 -7.53
CA MET A 11 9.19 5.34 -7.07
C MET A 11 7.80 5.43 -6.42
N MET A 12 7.45 4.47 -5.57
CA MET A 12 6.23 4.46 -4.75
C MET A 12 6.52 5.18 -3.42
N GLU A 13 6.64 6.50 -3.48
CA GLU A 13 7.13 7.34 -2.38
C GLU A 13 6.15 7.49 -1.21
N ASP A 14 4.92 7.02 -1.36
CA ASP A 14 3.83 7.17 -0.41
C ASP A 14 3.28 5.82 0.09
N THR A 15 4.04 4.74 -0.08
CA THR A 15 3.65 3.40 0.33
C THR A 15 4.41 2.94 1.57
N PHE A 16 3.71 2.77 2.69
CA PHE A 16 4.32 2.52 4.01
C PHE A 16 3.47 1.60 4.89
N TYR A 17 4.12 0.85 5.78
CA TYR A 17 3.43 0.27 6.94
C TYR A 17 3.26 1.28 8.08
N VAL A 18 4.18 2.24 8.19
CA VAL A 18 4.16 3.34 9.16
C VAL A 18 4.38 4.64 8.39
N VAL A 19 3.39 5.51 8.39
CA VAL A 19 3.42 6.75 7.60
C VAL A 19 4.35 7.77 8.30
N PRO A 20 5.33 8.34 7.57
CA PRO A 20 6.19 9.40 8.09
C PRO A 20 5.39 10.57 8.65
N GLN A 21 5.86 11.15 9.76
CA GLN A 21 5.11 12.17 10.52
C GLN A 21 4.63 13.34 9.65
N ASP A 22 5.48 13.81 8.74
CA ASP A 22 5.22 14.91 7.80
C ASP A 22 4.16 14.55 6.74
N LYS A 23 3.92 13.27 6.48
CA LYS A 23 2.93 12.78 5.50
C LYS A 23 1.59 12.38 6.11
N ARG A 24 1.48 12.20 7.44
CA ARG A 24 0.27 11.69 8.11
C ARG A 24 -0.98 12.54 7.88
N HIS A 25 -0.82 13.85 7.69
CA HIS A 25 -1.92 14.78 7.43
C HIS A 25 -2.70 14.46 6.13
N ARG A 26 -2.14 13.65 5.22
CA ARG A 26 -2.80 13.22 3.98
C ARG A 26 -3.58 11.91 4.13
N VAL A 27 -3.47 11.22 5.25
CA VAL A 27 -4.17 9.95 5.47
C VAL A 27 -5.67 10.23 5.59
N SER A 28 -6.48 9.50 4.82
CA SER A 28 -7.93 9.64 4.86
C SER A 28 -8.53 9.03 6.13
N ASN A 29 -9.59 9.65 6.64
CA ASN A 29 -10.47 9.02 7.62
C ASN A 29 -11.12 7.77 7.00
N VAL A 30 -11.27 6.72 7.81
CA VAL A 30 -12.03 5.53 7.46
C VAL A 30 -13.31 5.52 8.27
N TYR A 31 -14.43 5.32 7.59
CA TYR A 31 -15.75 5.20 8.20
C TYR A 31 -16.29 3.79 8.00
N SER A 32 -17.14 3.33 8.91
CA SER A 32 -17.79 2.02 8.82
C SER A 32 -19.23 2.08 9.34
N PRO A 33 -20.11 1.15 8.94
CA PRO A 33 -21.49 1.06 9.45
C PRO A 33 -21.54 0.45 10.86
N SER A 34 -20.83 1.05 11.81
CA SER A 34 -20.73 0.57 13.20
C SER A 34 -21.76 1.17 14.15
N GLY A 35 -22.52 2.18 13.72
CA GLY A 35 -23.48 2.86 14.57
C GLY A 35 -24.83 2.14 14.70
N PRO A 36 -25.73 2.64 15.57
CA PRO A 36 -27.07 2.08 15.76
C PRO A 36 -27.84 2.01 14.44
N GLY A 37 -28.35 0.82 14.11
CA GLY A 37 -29.05 0.62 12.83
C GLY A 37 -28.14 0.69 11.60
N GLN A 38 -26.84 0.40 11.74
CA GLN A 38 -25.85 0.44 10.65
C GLN A 38 -25.58 1.85 10.10
N THR A 39 -25.75 2.88 10.91
CA THR A 39 -25.31 4.23 10.56
C THR A 39 -23.78 4.29 10.42
N ILE A 40 -23.32 5.17 9.53
CA ILE A 40 -21.89 5.36 9.26
C ILE A 40 -21.25 6.20 10.36
N GLU A 41 -20.20 5.67 10.98
CA GLU A 41 -19.42 6.33 12.01
C GLU A 41 -17.92 6.29 11.68
N LEU A 42 -17.15 7.17 12.33
CA LEU A 42 -15.70 7.24 12.16
C LEU A 42 -15.05 6.01 12.81
N ALA A 43 -14.36 5.21 12.00
CA ALA A 43 -13.75 3.96 12.43
C ALA A 43 -12.25 4.07 12.66
N ARG A 44 -11.55 4.84 11.81
CA ARG A 44 -10.11 5.12 11.96
C ARG A 44 -9.79 6.52 11.50
N THR A 45 -8.85 7.11 12.23
CA THR A 45 -8.30 8.44 11.98
C THR A 45 -6.82 8.34 11.57
N PRO A 46 -6.19 9.43 11.09
CA PRO A 46 -4.79 9.43 10.68
C PRO A 46 -3.80 8.98 11.76
N GLU A 47 -4.15 9.07 13.04
CA GLU A 47 -3.30 8.65 14.16
C GLU A 47 -2.96 7.16 14.09
N TYR A 48 -3.83 6.33 13.50
CA TYR A 48 -3.59 4.90 13.25
C TYR A 48 -2.47 4.63 12.24
N SER A 49 -1.95 5.66 11.57
CA SER A 49 -0.86 5.53 10.61
C SER A 49 0.54 5.65 11.24
N ALA A 50 0.61 5.95 12.55
CA ALA A 50 1.86 6.12 13.27
C ALA A 50 2.54 4.79 13.66
N GLU A 51 1.82 3.67 13.62
CA GLU A 51 2.29 2.34 14.01
C GLU A 51 1.76 1.29 13.01
N PRO A 52 2.40 0.09 12.90
CA PRO A 52 1.92 -0.94 11.99
C PRO A 52 0.54 -1.45 12.38
N PHE A 53 -0.29 -1.77 11.38
CA PHE A 53 -1.69 -2.16 11.58
C PHE A 53 -1.91 -3.38 12.51
N PHE A 54 -0.94 -4.31 12.56
CA PHE A 54 -1.01 -5.51 13.40
C PHE A 54 -0.13 -5.44 14.67
N GLY A 55 0.33 -4.24 15.04
CA GLY A 55 1.26 -4.03 16.16
C GLY A 55 2.73 -3.99 15.73
N SER A 56 3.61 -3.57 16.65
CA SER A 56 5.02 -3.27 16.39
C SER A 56 5.85 -4.46 15.89
N ASP A 57 5.39 -5.68 16.17
CA ASP A 57 6.19 -6.89 15.97
C ASP A 57 5.91 -7.56 14.61
N TYR A 58 4.90 -7.08 13.87
CA TYR A 58 4.44 -7.74 12.66
C TYR A 58 4.04 -6.78 11.53
N TYR A 59 4.78 -6.92 10.42
CA TYR A 59 4.44 -6.30 9.14
C TYR A 59 3.67 -7.30 8.28
N GLY A 60 2.35 -7.09 8.18
CA GLY A 60 1.42 -8.03 7.57
C GLY A 60 1.59 -8.20 6.06
N GLY A 61 1.55 -9.44 5.58
CA GLY A 61 1.55 -9.75 4.15
C GLY A 61 0.20 -9.57 3.44
N VAL A 62 -0.91 -9.56 4.19
CA VAL A 62 -2.28 -9.50 3.65
C VAL A 62 -2.93 -8.11 3.77
N ALA A 63 -2.46 -7.28 4.70
CA ALA A 63 -2.98 -5.95 4.97
C ALA A 63 -1.96 -5.10 5.75
N GLY A 64 -2.24 -3.81 5.88
CA GLY A 64 -1.50 -2.89 6.74
C GLY A 64 -0.65 -1.84 6.02
N LEU A 65 -0.59 -1.88 4.69
CA LEU A 65 0.03 -0.81 3.91
C LEU A 65 -0.94 0.37 3.72
N TYR A 66 -0.42 1.56 3.98
CA TYR A 66 -0.92 2.81 3.42
C TYR A 66 -0.28 3.02 2.05
N SER A 67 -1.02 3.57 1.10
CA SER A 67 -0.53 3.89 -0.25
C SER A 67 -1.38 4.99 -0.86
N THR A 68 -1.02 5.44 -2.06
CA THR A 68 -1.81 6.38 -2.87
C THR A 68 -2.27 5.71 -4.16
N ALA A 69 -3.27 6.29 -4.81
CA ALA A 69 -3.71 5.83 -6.13
C ALA A 69 -2.55 5.87 -7.15
N SER A 70 -1.70 6.89 -7.09
CA SER A 70 -0.55 7.06 -7.97
C SER A 70 0.54 6.00 -7.75
N ASP A 71 0.83 5.65 -6.49
CA ASP A 71 1.77 4.58 -6.17
C ASP A 71 1.24 3.22 -6.60
N TYR A 72 -0.03 2.94 -6.29
CA TYR A 72 -0.64 1.66 -6.63
C TYR A 72 -0.74 1.48 -8.14
N TRP A 73 -0.99 2.55 -8.89
CA TRP A 73 -0.91 2.54 -10.35
C TRP A 73 0.46 2.13 -10.86
N ARG A 74 1.57 2.60 -10.26
CA ARG A 74 2.93 2.19 -10.67
C ARG A 74 3.14 0.68 -10.50
N PHE A 75 2.72 0.14 -9.36
CA PHE A 75 2.79 -1.31 -9.12
C PHE A 75 1.96 -2.10 -10.14
N SER A 76 0.71 -1.70 -10.38
CA SER A 76 -0.16 -2.34 -11.37
C SER A 76 0.39 -2.22 -12.79
N GLN A 77 0.93 -1.05 -13.17
CA GLN A 77 1.50 -0.82 -14.49
C GLN A 77 2.75 -1.66 -14.72
N MET A 78 3.60 -1.87 -13.70
CA MET A 78 4.75 -2.78 -13.76
C MET A 78 4.31 -4.21 -14.11
N LEU A 79 3.22 -4.70 -13.50
CA LEU A 79 2.66 -6.01 -13.84
C LEU A 79 2.08 -6.03 -15.27
N LEU A 80 1.29 -5.02 -15.65
CA LEU A 80 0.72 -4.91 -17.01
C LEU A 80 1.79 -4.88 -18.10
N ASN A 81 2.95 -4.31 -17.80
CA ASN A 81 4.10 -4.25 -18.71
C ASN A 81 4.97 -5.54 -18.70
N GLY A 82 4.51 -6.63 -18.09
CA GLY A 82 5.26 -7.88 -18.04
C GLY A 82 6.46 -7.84 -17.09
N GLY A 83 6.35 -7.08 -15.99
CA GLY A 83 7.29 -7.09 -14.88
C GLY A 83 8.27 -5.92 -14.84
N GLU A 84 8.03 -4.86 -15.63
CA GLU A 84 8.95 -3.74 -15.80
C GLU A 84 8.22 -2.38 -15.87
N LEU A 85 8.77 -1.35 -15.23
CA LEU A 85 8.30 0.02 -15.36
C LEU A 85 9.49 0.98 -15.31
N GLY A 86 9.55 1.94 -16.25
CA GLY A 86 10.60 2.97 -16.24
C GLY A 86 12.02 2.42 -16.35
N GLY A 87 12.22 1.30 -17.06
CA GLY A 87 13.52 0.62 -17.18
C GLY A 87 13.91 -0.24 -15.97
N VAL A 88 13.07 -0.28 -14.93
CA VAL A 88 13.27 -1.13 -13.75
C VAL A 88 12.46 -2.41 -13.89
N ARG A 89 13.16 -3.55 -13.94
CA ARG A 89 12.55 -4.88 -14.00
C ARG A 89 12.56 -5.56 -12.64
N LEU A 90 11.36 -5.87 -12.13
CA LEU A 90 11.21 -6.63 -10.87
C LEU A 90 10.89 -8.10 -11.11
N LEU A 91 10.18 -8.41 -12.21
CA LEU A 91 9.79 -9.78 -12.55
C LEU A 91 10.11 -10.06 -14.03
N SER A 92 10.38 -11.32 -14.34
CA SER A 92 10.45 -11.75 -15.74
C SER A 92 9.04 -11.78 -16.35
N PRO A 93 8.87 -11.59 -17.67
CA PRO A 93 7.53 -11.67 -18.28
C PRO A 93 6.91 -13.06 -18.10
N LYS A 94 7.74 -14.11 -18.11
CA LYS A 94 7.32 -15.48 -17.83
C LYS A 94 6.73 -15.62 -16.41
N THR A 95 7.35 -14.97 -15.42
CA THR A 95 6.87 -14.98 -14.03
C THR A 95 5.55 -14.24 -13.91
N VAL A 96 5.40 -13.08 -14.55
CA VAL A 96 4.13 -12.34 -14.55
C VAL A 96 3.02 -13.18 -15.17
N ASN A 97 3.27 -13.79 -16.33
CA ASN A 97 2.30 -14.66 -16.99
C ASN A 97 1.87 -15.84 -16.11
N LEU A 98 2.79 -16.42 -15.33
CA LEU A 98 2.48 -17.49 -14.38
C LEU A 98 1.59 -17.00 -13.21
N MET A 99 1.71 -15.74 -12.80
CA MET A 99 0.90 -15.18 -11.70
C MET A 99 -0.55 -14.89 -12.11
N ILE A 100 -0.80 -14.68 -13.40
CA ILE A 100 -2.11 -14.26 -13.94
C ILE A 100 -2.77 -15.32 -14.83
N SER A 101 -2.16 -16.50 -14.95
CA SER A 101 -2.68 -17.64 -15.73
C SER A 101 -3.80 -18.39 -15.03
#